data_AF-A0A7R9JN41-F1
#
_entry.id   AF-A0A7R9JN41-F1
#
_cell.length_a   1.000
_cell.length_b   1.000
_cell.length_c   1.000
_cell.angle_alpha   90.00
_cell.angle_beta   90.00
_cell.angle_gamma   90.00
#
_symmetry.space_group_name_H-M   'P 1'
#
loop_
_entity.id
_entity.type
_entity.pdbx_description
1 polymer ?
#
loop_
_entity_poly.entity_id
_entity_poly.type
_entity_poly.pdbx_seq_one_letter_code
_entity_poly.pdbx_strand_id
1 'polypeptide(L)'
;MRNQTEKLANGIQIGTNYRLYAIERVELFSGEPLQLVKLRNPTGPGEEYVGAWSRDSPDWDEVPPQEKERLAVRHMGDGEFWILYSDFVKTFSHLEVVHLDSDTSRDEPSLHHKNTWQMRLYQGAWQKGVSAGGCRNNPDTFHINPQLHLILSEMEEVIISLNQHSIMEPKVIGFTAYSLPKNSTETTGKSFFKKNKSLVNSQYTNSRQVSHRCQLEQGGYLVLPTTFEPGQESCFTLRVYSSKPLKLKILDTQPSLLKSAIVKAPTTLDVKSFSQYEAVFLQLADEHRTVNAFELQELLDACLPNDYIKSCACMEVCRQVVLTLDSSGSGRLKFSDFKDLMCSLKYWQTAFKNHTKEKTGILKAERLRDSLLEVVVEVIFDMLISVCVPHSLV
;
A
#
# COMPACT_ATOMS: atom_id res chain seq x y z
N MET A 1 28.04 -39.58 1.67
CA MET A 1 28.06 -39.25 3.11
C MET A 1 26.68 -38.75 3.49
N ARG A 2 25.96 -39.44 4.38
CA ARG A 2 24.67 -38.95 4.88
C ARG A 2 24.98 -37.73 5.75
N ASN A 3 24.39 -36.57 5.44
CA ASN A 3 24.42 -35.40 6.34
C ASN A 3 23.83 -35.84 7.68
N GLN A 4 24.66 -36.07 8.68
CA GLN A 4 24.18 -36.23 10.05
C GLN A 4 23.73 -34.85 10.51
N THR A 5 22.43 -34.70 10.77
CA THR A 5 21.88 -33.49 11.38
C THR A 5 22.54 -33.30 12.74
N GLU A 6 23.18 -32.16 12.96
CA GLU A 6 23.82 -31.81 14.22
C GLU A 6 22.77 -31.71 15.35
N LYS A 7 23.10 -32.18 16.55
CA LYS A 7 22.17 -32.23 17.69
C LYS A 7 22.80 -31.71 18.96
N LEU A 8 21.98 -31.11 19.80
CA LEU A 8 22.30 -30.81 21.18
C LEU A 8 22.30 -32.10 22.03
N ALA A 9 22.92 -32.05 23.21
CA ALA A 9 23.00 -33.19 24.14
C ALA A 9 21.62 -33.73 24.57
N ASN A 10 20.57 -32.89 24.52
CA ASN A 10 19.19 -33.27 24.83
C ASN A 10 18.41 -33.82 23.62
N GLY A 11 19.04 -33.98 22.46
CA GLY A 11 18.43 -34.54 21.25
C GLY A 11 17.79 -33.53 20.30
N ILE A 12 17.75 -32.24 20.65
CA ILE A 12 17.22 -31.20 19.76
C ILE A 12 18.14 -31.01 18.54
N GLN A 13 17.55 -31.05 17.35
CA GLN A 13 18.24 -30.93 16.08
C GLN A 13 18.48 -29.46 15.73
N ILE A 14 19.74 -29.13 15.45
CA ILE A 14 20.14 -27.77 15.09
C ILE A 14 19.71 -27.49 13.64
N GLY A 15 19.15 -26.30 13.41
CA GLY A 15 18.68 -25.88 12.09
C GLY A 15 17.33 -26.47 11.67
N THR A 16 16.66 -27.25 12.54
CA THR A 16 15.32 -27.79 12.29
C THR A 16 14.25 -26.87 12.88
N ASN A 17 13.19 -26.62 12.12
CA ASN A 17 12.02 -25.88 12.63
C ASN A 17 11.09 -26.83 13.40
N TYR A 18 10.87 -26.54 14.67
CA TYR A 18 9.94 -27.27 15.53
C TYR A 18 8.59 -26.55 15.59
N ARG A 19 7.51 -27.31 15.65
CA ARG A 19 6.16 -26.75 15.82
C ARG A 19 5.85 -26.60 17.30
N LEU A 20 5.46 -25.40 17.73
CA LEU A 20 4.94 -25.13 19.07
C LEU A 20 3.44 -25.43 19.12
N TYR A 21 3.04 -26.32 20.03
CA TYR A 21 1.66 -26.74 20.21
C TYR A 21 0.98 -26.09 21.41
N ALA A 22 1.69 -25.98 22.52
CA ALA A 22 1.11 -25.47 23.77
C ALA A 22 2.17 -24.82 24.66
N ILE A 23 1.72 -23.90 25.50
CA ILE A 23 2.47 -23.37 26.64
C ILE A 23 1.54 -23.49 27.83
N GLU A 24 1.91 -24.32 28.80
CA GLU A 24 1.06 -24.68 29.93
C GLU A 24 1.73 -24.32 31.25
N ARG A 25 0.93 -23.81 32.17
CA ARG A 25 1.31 -23.71 33.59
C ARG A 25 0.86 -24.99 34.28
N VAL A 26 1.77 -25.66 34.96
CA VAL A 26 1.59 -26.95 35.61
C VAL A 26 1.85 -26.76 37.11
N GLU A 27 1.01 -27.34 37.95
CA GLU A 27 1.21 -27.32 39.40
C GLU A 27 1.88 -28.61 39.85
N LEU A 28 3.00 -28.50 40.58
CA LEU A 28 3.72 -29.65 41.13
C LEU A 28 3.10 -30.09 42.47
N PHE A 29 3.46 -31.28 42.96
CA PHE A 29 3.10 -31.72 44.32
C PHE A 29 3.57 -30.76 45.41
N SER A 30 4.66 -30.03 45.17
CA SER A 30 5.17 -28.98 46.06
C SER A 30 4.26 -27.74 46.14
N GLY A 31 3.26 -27.63 45.25
CA GLY A 31 2.45 -26.42 45.04
C GLY A 31 3.17 -25.34 44.22
N GLU A 32 4.42 -25.58 43.81
CA GLU A 32 5.15 -24.64 42.98
C GLU A 32 4.65 -24.70 41.52
N PRO A 33 4.41 -23.55 40.88
CA PRO A 33 4.01 -23.50 39.49
C PRO A 33 5.23 -23.66 38.57
N LEU A 34 5.07 -24.50 37.54
CA LEU A 34 6.05 -24.72 36.49
C LEU A 34 5.47 -24.32 35.13
N GLN A 35 6.28 -23.80 34.21
CA GLN A 35 5.85 -23.49 32.86
C GLN A 35 6.54 -24.41 31.84
N LEU A 36 5.74 -25.17 31.10
CA LEU A 36 6.20 -26.12 30.10
C LEU A 36 5.75 -25.69 28.70
N VAL A 37 6.57 -25.99 27.70
CA VAL A 37 6.29 -25.75 26.27
C VAL A 37 6.24 -27.09 25.56
N LYS A 38 5.13 -27.35 24.86
CA LYS A 38 4.96 -28.54 24.03
C LYS A 38 5.43 -28.25 22.61
N LEU A 39 6.41 -29.02 22.16
CA LEU A 39 7.01 -28.91 20.82
C LEU A 39 6.83 -30.22 20.06
N ARG A 40 6.94 -30.15 18.73
CA ARG A 40 7.00 -31.32 17.86
C ARG A 40 8.05 -31.17 16.78
N ASN A 41 8.84 -32.22 16.58
CA ASN A 41 9.70 -32.36 15.41
C ASN A 41 8.87 -32.81 14.18
N PRO A 42 8.85 -32.07 13.06
CA PRO A 42 8.10 -32.47 11.87
C PRO A 42 8.72 -33.64 11.08
N THR A 43 10.00 -33.96 11.26
CA THR A 43 10.71 -34.93 10.39
C THR A 43 10.54 -36.41 10.78
N GLY A 44 9.45 -36.76 11.46
CA GLY A 44 9.08 -38.15 11.79
C GLY A 44 9.60 -38.65 13.15
N PRO A 45 9.47 -39.96 13.44
CA PRO A 45 9.73 -40.57 14.77
C PRO A 45 11.24 -40.68 15.12
N GLY A 46 12.06 -39.78 14.60
CA GLY A 46 13.51 -39.82 14.71
C GLY A 46 14.02 -39.14 15.98
N GLU A 47 14.60 -39.96 16.86
CA GLU A 47 15.33 -39.62 18.10
C GLU A 47 14.61 -38.62 18.99
N GLU A 48 13.95 -39.18 20.01
CA GLU A 48 13.19 -38.44 21.00
C GLU A 48 14.10 -37.47 21.75
N TYR A 49 13.56 -36.30 22.06
CA TYR A 49 14.16 -35.43 23.04
C TYR A 49 14.32 -36.22 24.35
N VAL A 50 15.56 -36.30 24.84
CA VAL A 50 15.95 -37.06 26.05
C VAL A 50 16.23 -36.17 27.25
N GLY A 51 15.92 -34.87 27.15
CA GLY A 51 16.08 -33.93 28.25
C GLY A 51 14.98 -34.05 29.31
N ALA A 52 15.04 -33.13 30.27
CA ALA A 52 14.02 -33.01 31.31
C ALA A 52 12.62 -32.82 30.69
N TRP A 53 11.60 -33.46 31.25
CA TRP A 53 10.22 -33.49 30.72
C TRP A 53 10.03 -34.22 29.37
N SER A 54 11.00 -35.04 28.97
CA SER A 54 10.80 -36.08 27.94
C SER A 54 9.71 -37.08 28.35
N ARG A 55 9.18 -37.86 27.41
CA ARG A 55 8.03 -38.75 27.62
C ARG A 55 8.18 -39.66 28.85
N ASP A 56 9.36 -40.23 29.01
CA ASP A 56 9.68 -41.18 30.09
C ASP A 56 10.54 -40.54 31.21
N SER A 57 10.59 -39.20 31.28
CA SER A 57 11.39 -38.51 32.28
C SER A 57 10.84 -38.73 33.71
N PRO A 58 11.70 -38.97 34.72
CA PRO A 58 11.27 -39.01 36.11
C PRO A 58 10.75 -37.66 36.61
N ASP A 59 11.03 -36.54 35.92
CA ASP A 59 10.48 -35.22 36.30
C ASP A 59 8.95 -35.22 36.38
N TRP A 60 8.29 -36.09 35.58
CA TRP A 60 6.85 -36.22 35.63
C TRP A 60 6.38 -36.71 37.00
N ASP A 61 7.17 -37.44 37.78
CA ASP A 61 6.75 -37.95 39.10
C ASP A 61 6.44 -36.83 40.12
N GLU A 62 6.93 -35.61 39.87
CA GLU A 62 6.60 -34.41 40.64
C GLU A 62 5.24 -33.78 40.27
N VAL A 63 4.57 -34.28 39.22
CA VAL A 63 3.30 -33.75 38.71
C VAL A 63 2.13 -34.62 39.17
N PRO A 64 1.06 -34.05 39.75
CA PRO A 64 -0.15 -34.78 40.12
C PRO A 64 -0.78 -35.55 38.95
N PRO A 65 -1.39 -36.73 39.17
CA PRO A 65 -2.01 -37.53 38.11
C PRO A 65 -3.03 -36.75 37.26
N GLN A 66 -3.81 -35.86 37.88
CA GLN A 66 -4.80 -35.03 37.19
C GLN A 66 -4.14 -34.08 36.17
N GLU A 67 -2.99 -33.49 36.53
CA GLU A 67 -2.24 -32.62 35.62
C GLU A 67 -1.57 -33.43 34.50
N LYS A 68 -1.05 -34.63 34.79
CA LYS A 68 -0.52 -35.54 33.75
C LYS A 68 -1.57 -35.91 32.71
N GLU A 69 -2.80 -36.18 33.15
CA GLU A 69 -3.93 -36.48 32.27
C GLU A 69 -4.33 -35.26 31.44
N ARG A 70 -4.43 -34.08 32.05
CA ARG A 70 -4.72 -32.81 31.37
C ARG A 70 -3.70 -32.48 30.27
N LEU A 71 -2.42 -32.74 30.53
CA LEU A 71 -1.33 -32.52 29.58
C LEU A 71 -1.19 -33.64 28.54
N ALA A 72 -1.98 -34.71 28.67
CA ALA A 72 -1.96 -35.89 27.81
C ALA A 72 -0.55 -36.50 27.65
N VAL A 73 0.24 -36.54 28.74
CA VAL A 73 1.65 -37.01 28.72
C VAL A 73 1.78 -38.42 28.14
N ARG A 74 0.82 -39.32 28.46
CA ARG A 74 0.79 -40.70 27.96
C ARG A 74 0.34 -40.84 26.50
N HIS A 75 -0.23 -39.79 25.92
CA HIS A 75 -0.78 -39.76 24.57
C HIS A 75 -0.04 -38.76 23.66
N MET A 76 1.23 -38.49 23.97
CA MET A 76 2.06 -37.64 23.13
C MET A 76 2.31 -38.32 21.79
N GLY A 77 2.11 -37.58 20.71
CA GLY A 77 2.35 -38.07 19.35
C GLY A 77 3.84 -38.25 19.06
N ASP A 78 4.15 -38.86 17.92
CA ASP A 78 5.53 -39.03 17.47
C ASP A 78 6.23 -37.67 17.27
N GLY A 79 7.42 -37.56 17.84
CA GLY A 79 8.24 -36.36 17.82
C GLY A 79 7.74 -35.24 18.74
N GLU A 80 6.66 -35.43 19.49
CA GLU A 80 6.19 -34.48 20.50
C GLU A 80 6.97 -34.63 21.81
N PHE A 81 7.35 -33.52 22.42
CA PHE A 81 8.01 -33.47 23.73
C PHE A 81 7.63 -32.20 24.49
N TRP A 82 7.76 -32.25 25.82
CA TRP A 82 7.70 -31.05 26.67
C TRP A 82 9.13 -30.61 27.02
N ILE A 83 9.31 -29.32 27.21
CA ILE A 83 10.55 -28.72 27.70
C ILE A 83 10.20 -27.57 28.65
N LEU A 84 11.07 -27.28 29.61
CA LEU A 84 10.93 -26.08 30.45
C LEU A 84 10.90 -24.82 29.58
N TYR A 85 10.04 -23.87 29.92
CA TYR A 85 10.00 -22.57 29.23
C TYR A 85 11.36 -21.87 29.25
N SER A 86 12.10 -21.96 30.36
CA SER A 86 13.45 -21.41 30.47
C SER A 86 14.43 -22.04 29.48
N ASP A 87 14.30 -23.34 29.23
CA ASP A 87 15.19 -24.06 28.32
C ASP A 87 14.77 -23.85 26.86
N PHE A 88 13.47 -23.70 26.60
CA PHE A 88 12.95 -23.25 25.31
C PHE A 88 13.57 -21.89 24.92
N VAL A 89 13.54 -20.90 25.81
CA VAL A 89 14.09 -19.55 25.55
C VAL A 89 15.61 -19.59 25.35
N LYS A 90 16.33 -20.47 26.05
CA LYS A 90 17.79 -20.64 25.87
C LYS A 90 18.15 -21.39 24.59
N THR A 91 17.30 -22.31 24.14
CA THR A 91 17.60 -23.24 23.05
C THR A 91 17.15 -22.69 21.69
N PHE A 92 15.95 -22.10 21.61
CA PHE A 92 15.37 -21.63 20.36
C PHE A 92 15.64 -20.14 20.16
N SER A 93 16.24 -19.79 19.02
CA SER A 93 16.65 -18.42 18.70
C SER A 93 15.59 -17.61 17.97
N HIS A 94 14.61 -18.26 17.33
CA HIS A 94 13.60 -17.61 16.49
C HIS A 94 12.22 -18.23 16.73
N LEU A 95 11.20 -17.38 16.77
CA LEU A 95 9.79 -17.77 16.83
C LEU A 95 9.05 -17.14 15.64
N GLU A 96 8.55 -17.98 14.75
CA GLU A 96 7.71 -17.54 13.64
C GLU A 96 6.24 -17.77 13.97
N VAL A 97 5.42 -16.73 13.81
CA VAL A 97 3.98 -16.78 14.07
C VAL A 97 3.23 -16.49 12.79
N VAL A 98 2.41 -17.45 12.35
CA VAL A 98 1.55 -17.31 11.18
C VAL A 98 0.11 -17.10 11.63
N HIS A 99 -0.50 -15.99 11.22
CA HIS A 99 -1.91 -15.70 11.48
C HIS A 99 -2.78 -16.24 10.34
N LEU A 100 -3.64 -17.20 10.67
CA LEU A 100 -4.61 -17.76 9.74
C LEU A 100 -5.94 -17.00 9.88
N ASP A 101 -6.58 -16.72 8.75
CA ASP A 101 -7.95 -16.23 8.75
C ASP A 101 -8.95 -17.34 9.09
N SER A 102 -10.20 -16.96 9.30
CA SER A 102 -11.28 -17.89 9.62
C SER A 102 -11.39 -19.04 8.63
N ASP A 103 -11.12 -18.81 7.35
CA ASP A 103 -11.32 -19.81 6.31
C ASP A 103 -10.19 -20.83 6.31
N THR A 104 -8.94 -20.35 6.28
CA THR A 104 -7.73 -21.17 6.31
C THR A 104 -7.57 -21.91 7.63
N SER A 105 -8.04 -21.33 8.74
CA SER A 105 -7.98 -21.98 10.05
C SER A 105 -8.86 -23.23 10.15
N ARG A 106 -9.88 -23.39 9.28
CA ARG A 106 -10.73 -24.60 9.24
C ARG A 106 -9.97 -25.83 8.78
N ASP A 107 -8.95 -25.66 7.96
CA ASP A 107 -8.11 -26.76 7.46
C ASP A 107 -7.01 -27.16 8.45
N GLU A 108 -6.89 -26.47 9.59
CA GLU A 108 -5.91 -26.76 10.64
C GLU A 108 -6.60 -27.34 11.89
N PRO A 109 -6.58 -28.68 12.09
CA PRO A 109 -7.28 -29.33 13.18
C PRO A 109 -6.93 -28.80 14.57
N SER A 110 -5.68 -28.36 14.79
CA SER A 110 -5.26 -27.81 16.09
C SER A 110 -5.96 -26.50 16.47
N LEU A 111 -6.64 -25.84 15.53
CA LEU A 111 -7.36 -24.58 15.75
C LEU A 111 -8.87 -24.73 15.86
N HIS A 112 -9.45 -25.92 15.66
CA HIS A 112 -10.92 -26.13 15.63
C HIS A 112 -11.64 -25.70 16.91
N HIS A 113 -10.97 -25.77 18.06
CA HIS A 113 -11.53 -25.38 19.36
C HIS A 113 -11.10 -23.97 19.80
N LYS A 114 -10.46 -23.19 18.92
CA LYS A 114 -9.97 -21.84 19.21
C LYS A 114 -10.86 -20.80 18.54
N ASN A 115 -10.83 -19.59 19.08
CA ASN A 115 -11.49 -18.45 18.45
C ASN A 115 -10.84 -18.15 17.10
N THR A 116 -11.66 -17.96 16.07
CA THR A 116 -11.19 -17.64 14.73
C THR A 116 -10.93 -16.16 14.57
N TRP A 117 -9.90 -15.82 13.79
CA TRP A 117 -9.63 -14.44 13.43
C TRP A 117 -10.51 -14.01 12.28
N GLN A 118 -11.20 -12.88 12.44
CA GLN A 118 -11.71 -12.14 11.30
C GLN A 118 -10.57 -11.39 10.62
N MET A 119 -10.53 -11.45 9.29
CA MET A 119 -9.50 -10.82 8.51
C MET A 119 -10.11 -9.92 7.44
N ARG A 120 -9.51 -8.74 7.25
CA ARG A 120 -9.71 -7.93 6.05
C ARG A 120 -8.36 -7.69 5.41
N LEU A 121 -8.32 -7.77 4.09
CA LEU A 121 -7.13 -7.50 3.31
C LEU A 121 -7.35 -6.37 2.32
N TYR A 122 -6.26 -5.73 1.97
CA TYR A 122 -6.16 -4.85 0.83
C TYR A 122 -4.91 -5.21 0.03
N GLN A 123 -5.05 -5.29 -1.29
CA GLN A 123 -3.94 -5.46 -2.22
C GLN A 123 -3.73 -4.15 -2.95
N GLY A 124 -2.47 -3.73 -3.06
CA GLY A 124 -2.11 -2.50 -3.74
C GLY A 124 -0.67 -2.52 -4.21
N ALA A 125 -0.21 -1.39 -4.72
CA ALA A 125 1.17 -1.22 -5.16
C ALA A 125 1.70 0.16 -4.80
N TRP A 126 2.98 0.22 -4.47
CA TRP A 126 3.74 1.47 -4.53
C TRP A 126 4.21 1.63 -5.97
N GLN A 127 3.82 2.74 -6.59
CA GLN A 127 4.15 3.09 -7.96
C GLN A 127 4.86 4.43 -7.96
N LYS A 128 5.96 4.51 -8.70
CA LYS A 128 6.82 5.68 -8.71
C LYS A 128 6.06 6.88 -9.24
N GLY A 129 6.09 7.97 -8.46
CA GLY A 129 5.38 9.20 -8.83
C GLY A 129 3.87 9.20 -8.58
N VAL A 130 3.29 8.10 -8.10
CA VAL A 130 1.85 8.03 -7.80
C VAL A 130 1.62 7.69 -6.33
N SER A 131 1.98 6.48 -5.89
CA SER A 131 1.81 6.00 -4.50
C SER A 131 3.11 5.74 -3.74
N ALA A 132 4.27 5.74 -4.40
CA ALA A 132 5.55 5.43 -3.75
C ALA A 132 6.07 6.64 -2.94
N GLY A 133 5.36 7.00 -1.87
CA GLY A 133 5.64 8.20 -1.09
C GLY A 133 6.78 8.08 -0.08
N GLY A 134 7.22 6.85 0.21
CA GLY A 134 8.23 6.57 1.24
C GLY A 134 7.68 6.76 2.66
N CYS A 135 8.51 6.53 3.68
CA CYS A 135 8.09 6.59 5.08
C CYS A 135 7.97 8.04 5.60
N ARG A 136 7.63 8.19 6.89
CA ARG A 136 7.34 9.49 7.52
C ARG A 136 8.50 10.51 7.45
N ASN A 137 9.73 10.03 7.25
CA ASN A 137 10.93 10.84 7.03
C ASN A 137 10.89 11.66 5.73
N ASN A 138 9.95 11.36 4.83
CA ASN A 138 9.74 12.02 3.55
C ASN A 138 8.44 12.86 3.58
N PRO A 139 8.39 13.99 4.32
CA PRO A 139 7.15 14.72 4.57
C PRO A 139 6.52 15.33 3.31
N ASP A 140 7.29 15.47 2.23
CA ASP A 140 6.80 16.00 0.97
C ASP A 140 5.96 15.00 0.19
N THR A 141 6.22 13.70 0.34
CA THR A 141 5.61 12.63 -0.45
C THR A 141 4.86 11.60 0.39
N PHE A 142 5.07 11.53 1.71
CA PHE A 142 4.46 10.54 2.60
C PHE A 142 2.93 10.40 2.46
N HIS A 143 2.24 11.52 2.25
CA HIS A 143 0.79 11.58 2.12
C HIS A 143 0.21 10.94 0.85
N ILE A 144 1.04 10.66 -0.17
CA ILE A 144 0.60 10.04 -1.42
C ILE A 144 0.56 8.51 -1.32
N ASN A 145 1.13 7.91 -0.27
CA ASN A 145 1.03 6.47 -0.04
C ASN A 145 -0.44 6.04 0.11
N PRO A 146 -0.78 4.78 -0.21
CA PRO A 146 -2.15 4.28 -0.08
C PRO A 146 -2.68 4.50 1.35
N GLN A 147 -3.93 4.97 1.46
CA GLN A 147 -4.53 5.39 2.72
C GLN A 147 -5.69 4.46 3.08
N LEU A 148 -5.49 3.56 4.05
CA LEU A 148 -6.50 2.57 4.41
C LEU A 148 -7.24 2.98 5.68
N HIS A 149 -8.55 3.13 5.59
CA HIS A 149 -9.42 3.39 6.72
C HIS A 149 -9.84 2.08 7.39
N LEU A 150 -9.24 1.81 8.54
CA LEU A 150 -9.61 0.74 9.46
C LEU A 150 -10.66 1.26 10.45
N ILE A 151 -11.79 0.56 10.57
CA ILE A 151 -12.87 0.91 11.50
C ILE A 151 -13.11 -0.25 12.44
N LEU A 152 -13.04 0.04 13.74
CA LEU A 152 -13.29 -0.89 14.84
C LEU A 152 -14.61 -0.55 15.55
N SER A 153 -15.43 -1.57 15.77
CA SER A 153 -16.71 -1.44 16.47
C SER A 153 -16.54 -1.44 17.98
N GLU A 154 -15.44 -1.95 18.50
CA GLU A 154 -15.15 -2.09 19.93
C GLU A 154 -13.64 -1.97 20.16
N MET A 155 -13.23 -1.75 21.42
CA MET A 155 -11.82 -1.89 21.82
C MET A 155 -11.39 -3.35 21.62
N GLU A 156 -10.25 -3.56 20.95
CA GLU A 156 -9.80 -4.88 20.55
C GLU A 156 -8.29 -4.94 20.28
N GLU A 157 -7.70 -6.11 20.46
CA GLU A 157 -6.35 -6.39 19.98
C GLU A 157 -6.39 -6.69 18.48
N VAL A 158 -5.65 -5.90 17.70
CA VAL A 158 -5.54 -6.09 16.25
C VAL A 158 -4.12 -6.46 15.85
N ILE A 159 -4.02 -7.22 14.77
CA ILE A 159 -2.73 -7.56 14.15
C ILE A 159 -2.74 -7.01 12.74
N ILE A 160 -1.84 -6.06 12.48
CA ILE A 160 -1.65 -5.48 11.15
C ILE A 160 -0.41 -6.11 10.54
N SER A 161 -0.55 -6.70 9.36
CA SER A 161 0.50 -7.42 8.65
C SER A 161 0.64 -6.87 7.23
N LEU A 162 1.80 -6.32 6.90
CA LEU A 162 2.15 -5.86 5.56
C LEU A 162 3.11 -6.86 4.91
N ASN A 163 2.72 -7.41 3.76
CA ASN A 163 3.49 -8.37 2.97
C ASN A 163 3.83 -7.74 1.62
N GLN A 164 5.11 -7.71 1.25
CA GLN A 164 5.53 -7.31 -0.10
C GLN A 164 5.63 -8.54 -1.01
N HIS A 165 5.34 -8.33 -2.30
CA HIS A 165 5.36 -9.39 -3.30
C HIS A 165 6.71 -9.51 -4.03
N SER A 166 7.62 -8.55 -3.85
CA SER A 166 8.98 -8.64 -4.37
C SER A 166 9.79 -9.69 -3.60
N ILE A 167 10.26 -10.72 -4.29
CA ILE A 167 11.07 -11.81 -3.72
C ILE A 167 12.57 -11.56 -3.95
N MET A 168 12.95 -11.15 -5.16
CA MET A 168 14.36 -11.02 -5.54
C MET A 168 15.04 -9.78 -4.96
N GLU A 169 14.30 -8.67 -4.91
CA GLU A 169 14.79 -7.40 -4.36
C GLU A 169 13.75 -6.85 -3.38
N PRO A 170 13.66 -7.41 -2.17
CA PRO A 170 12.72 -6.94 -1.17
C PRO A 170 13.11 -5.51 -0.76
N LYS A 171 12.10 -4.64 -0.70
CA LYS A 171 12.26 -3.26 -0.23
C LYS A 171 12.18 -3.24 1.28
N VAL A 172 12.77 -2.23 1.90
CA VAL A 172 12.54 -1.98 3.32
C VAL A 172 11.11 -1.45 3.46
N ILE A 173 10.22 -2.20 4.11
CA ILE A 173 8.79 -1.89 4.22
C ILE A 173 8.36 -1.72 5.68
N GLY A 174 7.30 -0.94 5.88
CA GLY A 174 6.68 -0.70 7.16
C GLY A 174 5.32 -0.05 7.00
N PHE A 175 4.62 0.18 8.09
CA PHE A 175 3.36 0.91 8.09
C PHE A 175 3.24 1.82 9.30
N THR A 176 2.37 2.82 9.17
CA THR A 176 2.06 3.78 10.23
C THR A 176 0.56 3.94 10.37
N ALA A 177 0.05 4.00 11.59
CA ALA A 177 -1.36 4.25 11.86
C ALA A 177 -1.60 5.57 12.61
N TYR A 178 -2.70 6.25 12.27
CA TYR A 178 -3.17 7.50 12.91
C TYR A 178 -4.64 7.36 13.31
N SER A 179 -5.08 8.16 14.28
CA SER A 179 -6.52 8.31 14.56
C SER A 179 -7.21 9.01 13.40
N LEU A 180 -8.38 8.53 12.99
CA LEU A 180 -9.20 9.16 11.95
C LEU A 180 -10.69 9.06 12.30
N PRO A 181 -11.52 10.08 12.06
CA PRO A 181 -12.97 9.97 12.26
C PRO A 181 -13.59 8.82 11.42
N LYS A 182 -14.52 8.08 12.02
CA LYS A 182 -15.17 6.91 11.36
C LYS A 182 -15.90 7.23 10.06
N ASN A 183 -16.35 8.48 9.89
CA ASN A 183 -17.07 8.97 8.74
C ASN A 183 -16.16 9.58 7.65
N SER A 184 -14.84 9.54 7.81
CA SER A 184 -13.92 10.02 6.78
C SER A 184 -14.00 9.14 5.52
N THR A 185 -14.28 9.80 4.40
CA THR A 185 -14.38 9.19 3.06
C THR A 185 -13.25 9.59 2.12
N GLU A 186 -12.54 10.67 2.42
CA GLU A 186 -11.52 11.26 1.55
C GLU A 186 -10.10 10.99 2.05
N THR A 187 -9.13 11.12 1.14
CA THR A 187 -7.70 11.04 1.47
C THR A 187 -7.25 12.22 2.31
N THR A 188 -6.36 11.98 3.26
CA THR A 188 -5.76 13.03 4.09
C THR A 188 -4.56 13.66 3.38
N GLY A 189 -4.48 14.99 3.40
CA GLY A 189 -3.39 15.74 2.79
C GLY A 189 -2.16 15.88 3.69
N LYS A 190 -1.09 16.45 3.12
CA LYS A 190 0.19 16.71 3.81
C LYS A 190 0.07 17.45 5.15
N SER A 191 -0.88 18.36 5.29
CA SER A 191 -1.09 19.15 6.51
C SER A 191 -1.56 18.29 7.70
N PHE A 192 -2.32 17.22 7.45
CA PHE A 192 -2.80 16.29 8.47
C PHE A 192 -1.61 15.63 9.18
N PHE A 193 -0.66 15.07 8.42
CA PHE A 193 0.49 14.37 8.97
C PHE A 193 1.49 15.26 9.70
N LYS A 194 1.49 16.57 9.41
CA LYS A 194 2.30 17.54 10.15
C LYS A 194 1.71 17.86 11.53
N LYS A 195 0.38 17.87 11.65
CA LYS A 195 -0.33 18.24 12.88
C LYS A 195 -0.56 17.05 13.81
N ASN A 196 -0.75 15.86 13.26
CA ASN A 196 -1.12 14.68 14.02
C ASN A 196 0.08 13.76 14.25
N LYS A 197 0.20 13.22 15.47
CA LYS A 197 1.19 12.19 15.81
C LYS A 197 0.66 10.81 15.43
N SER A 198 1.55 9.91 15.01
CA SER A 198 1.18 8.52 14.77
C SER A 198 0.90 7.80 16.08
N LEU A 199 -0.08 6.89 16.03
CA LEU A 199 -0.44 6.01 17.16
C LEU A 199 0.40 4.74 17.15
N VAL A 200 0.60 4.17 15.96
CA VAL A 200 1.32 2.90 15.77
C VAL A 200 2.33 3.10 14.65
N ASN A 201 3.54 2.59 14.86
CA ASN A 201 4.57 2.52 13.83
C ASN A 201 5.13 1.10 13.87
N SER A 202 5.08 0.38 12.74
CA SER A 202 5.77 -0.89 12.66
C SER A 202 7.28 -0.67 12.65
N GLN A 203 8.04 -1.74 12.90
CA GLN A 203 9.43 -1.76 12.48
C GLN A 203 9.52 -1.69 10.95
N TYR A 204 10.65 -1.20 10.44
CA TYR A 204 10.95 -1.21 9.01
C TYR A 204 12.03 -2.26 8.76
N THR A 205 11.70 -3.27 7.95
CA THR A 205 12.63 -4.35 7.61
C THR A 205 12.53 -4.68 6.13
N ASN A 206 13.57 -5.29 5.58
CA ASN A 206 13.56 -5.85 4.22
C ASN A 206 13.00 -7.29 4.19
N SER A 207 12.25 -7.69 5.23
CA SER A 207 11.60 -9.00 5.27
C SER A 207 10.41 -9.02 4.29
N ARG A 208 10.01 -10.22 3.86
CA ARG A 208 8.82 -10.38 3.02
C ARG A 208 7.55 -9.86 3.71
N GLN A 209 7.49 -9.95 5.04
CA GLN A 209 6.36 -9.52 5.85
C GLN A 209 6.83 -8.80 7.10
N VAL A 210 6.10 -7.76 7.48
CA VAL A 210 6.18 -7.12 8.80
C VAL A 210 4.80 -7.14 9.45
N SER A 211 4.74 -7.64 10.69
CA SER A 211 3.51 -7.70 11.47
C SER A 211 3.69 -6.91 12.76
N HIS A 212 2.64 -6.23 13.19
CA HIS A 212 2.58 -5.59 14.50
C HIS A 212 1.23 -5.87 15.16
N ARG A 213 1.29 -6.27 16.44
CA ARG A 213 0.13 -6.51 17.29
C ARG A 213 -0.02 -5.32 18.23
N CYS A 214 -1.20 -4.72 18.26
CA CYS A 214 -1.48 -3.58 19.12
C CYS A 214 -2.94 -3.56 19.58
N GLN A 215 -3.18 -2.93 20.73
CA GLN A 215 -4.52 -2.70 21.23
C GLN A 215 -5.02 -1.34 20.73
N LEU A 216 -6.21 -1.31 20.14
CA LEU A 216 -6.84 -0.10 19.63
C LEU A 216 -8.22 0.07 20.26
N GLU A 217 -8.56 1.31 20.56
CA GLU A 217 -9.88 1.70 21.04
C GLU A 217 -10.97 1.54 19.95
N GLN A 218 -12.22 1.66 20.37
CA GLN A 218 -13.33 1.76 19.43
C GLN A 218 -13.19 3.06 18.60
N GLY A 219 -12.98 2.95 17.28
CA GLY A 219 -12.63 4.13 16.50
C GLY A 219 -12.46 3.91 15.00
N GLY A 220 -12.09 4.99 14.32
CA GLY A 220 -11.55 4.95 12.95
C GLY A 220 -10.05 5.21 13.01
N TYR A 221 -9.32 4.58 12.10
CA TYR A 221 -7.87 4.64 12.03
C TYR A 221 -7.44 4.71 10.58
N LEU A 222 -6.46 5.56 10.30
CA LEU A 222 -5.79 5.63 9.01
C LEU A 222 -4.51 4.80 9.07
N VAL A 223 -4.39 3.77 8.25
CA VAL A 223 -3.20 2.92 8.11
C VAL A 223 -2.53 3.21 6.77
N LEU A 224 -1.26 3.59 6.80
CA LEU A 224 -0.43 3.82 5.61
C LEU A 224 0.64 2.73 5.48
N PRO A 225 0.50 1.77 4.55
CA PRO A 225 1.60 0.92 4.12
C PRO A 225 2.59 1.72 3.28
N THR A 226 3.88 1.65 3.61
CA THR A 226 4.93 2.44 2.94
C THR A 226 6.22 1.63 2.78
N THR A 227 6.98 1.93 1.72
CA THR A 227 8.42 1.66 1.69
C THR A 227 9.17 2.67 2.56
N PHE A 228 10.41 2.36 2.94
CA PHE A 228 11.25 3.30 3.69
C PHE A 228 11.61 4.51 2.82
N GLU A 229 12.20 4.24 1.65
CA GLU A 229 12.56 5.26 0.66
C GLU A 229 11.39 5.55 -0.31
N PRO A 230 11.22 6.81 -0.76
CA PRO A 230 10.25 7.17 -1.78
C PRO A 230 10.66 6.63 -3.15
N GLY A 231 9.70 6.51 -4.06
CA GLY A 231 9.92 6.06 -5.44
C GLY A 231 10.24 4.58 -5.62
N GLN A 232 10.25 3.79 -4.53
CA GLN A 232 10.40 2.33 -4.56
C GLN A 232 9.11 1.66 -5.02
N GLU A 233 9.21 0.76 -5.99
CA GLU A 233 8.05 0.10 -6.59
C GLU A 233 7.94 -1.35 -6.12
N SER A 234 6.73 -1.73 -5.69
CA SER A 234 6.40 -3.12 -5.36
C SER A 234 4.90 -3.28 -5.14
N CYS A 235 4.35 -4.43 -5.51
CA CYS A 235 3.03 -4.85 -5.06
C CYS A 235 3.09 -5.34 -3.60
N PHE A 236 2.00 -5.13 -2.87
CA PHE A 236 1.88 -5.54 -1.48
C PHE A 236 0.47 -6.03 -1.15
N THR A 237 0.38 -6.72 -0.01
CA THR A 237 -0.89 -7.07 0.64
C THR A 237 -0.81 -6.64 2.10
N LEU A 238 -1.75 -5.81 2.52
CA LEU A 238 -1.95 -5.49 3.93
C LEU A 238 -3.14 -6.29 4.47
N ARG A 239 -2.95 -7.00 5.57
CA ARG A 239 -3.98 -7.76 6.28
C ARG A 239 -4.15 -7.21 7.68
N VAL A 240 -5.40 -7.11 8.13
CA VAL A 240 -5.74 -6.77 9.52
C VAL A 240 -6.56 -7.92 10.09
N TYR A 241 -6.10 -8.47 11.20
CA TYR A 241 -6.76 -9.54 11.94
C TYR A 241 -7.33 -8.99 13.25
N SER A 242 -8.53 -9.45 13.61
CA SER A 242 -9.19 -9.16 14.89
C SER A 242 -10.06 -10.34 15.30
N SER A 243 -10.27 -10.55 16.61
CA SER A 243 -11.26 -11.51 17.10
C SER A 243 -12.71 -11.02 16.89
N LYS A 244 -12.88 -9.72 16.61
CA LYS A 244 -14.18 -9.05 16.43
C LYS A 244 -14.36 -8.49 15.00
N PRO A 245 -15.60 -8.14 14.61
CA PRO A 245 -15.85 -7.50 13.33
C PRO A 245 -15.09 -6.19 13.11
N LEU A 246 -14.41 -6.11 11.97
CA LEU A 246 -13.68 -4.92 11.52
C LEU A 246 -14.01 -4.60 10.06
N LYS A 247 -13.83 -3.33 9.68
CA LYS A 247 -13.91 -2.88 8.29
C LYS A 247 -12.58 -2.27 7.88
N LEU A 248 -12.14 -2.58 6.66
CA LEU A 248 -10.96 -1.98 6.04
C LEU A 248 -11.39 -1.47 4.66
N LYS A 249 -11.13 -0.20 4.37
CA LYS A 249 -11.46 0.42 3.09
C LYS A 249 -10.30 1.27 2.61
N ILE A 250 -10.04 1.29 1.31
CA ILE A 250 -9.19 2.32 0.71
C ILE A 250 -9.93 3.66 0.78
N LEU A 251 -9.24 4.71 1.21
CA LEU A 251 -9.65 6.08 1.01
C LEU A 251 -9.11 6.51 -0.34
N ASP A 252 -10.01 6.93 -1.21
CA ASP A 252 -9.68 7.53 -2.49
C ASP A 252 -10.56 8.76 -2.68
N THR A 253 -10.12 9.69 -3.50
CA THR A 253 -10.89 10.90 -3.82
C THR A 253 -11.81 10.57 -5.00
N GLN A 254 -13.13 10.75 -4.89
CA GLN A 254 -14.01 10.52 -6.04
C GLN A 254 -13.63 11.46 -7.19
N PRO A 255 -13.62 10.98 -8.46
CA PRO A 255 -13.26 11.86 -9.55
C PRO A 255 -14.28 12.96 -9.69
N SER A 256 -13.85 14.22 -9.60
CA SER A 256 -14.74 15.37 -9.70
C SER A 256 -14.12 16.47 -10.55
N LEU A 257 -14.96 17.11 -11.37
CA LEU A 257 -14.55 18.26 -12.16
C LEU A 257 -14.75 19.51 -11.29
N LEU A 258 -13.66 20.01 -10.70
CA LEU A 258 -13.73 21.20 -9.84
C LEU A 258 -13.95 22.47 -10.67
N LYS A 259 -13.42 22.51 -11.90
CA LYS A 259 -13.48 23.65 -12.83
C LYS A 259 -13.51 23.17 -14.28
N SER A 260 -14.04 23.99 -15.19
CA SER A 260 -13.93 23.73 -16.64
C SER A 260 -12.46 23.68 -17.06
N ALA A 261 -12.08 22.62 -17.80
CA ALA A 261 -10.74 22.51 -18.36
C ALA A 261 -10.44 23.60 -19.38
N ILE A 262 -11.47 23.96 -20.15
CA ILE A 262 -11.42 24.98 -21.18
C ILE A 262 -11.74 26.33 -20.56
N VAL A 263 -10.80 27.26 -20.70
CA VAL A 263 -10.93 28.65 -20.29
C VAL A 263 -11.49 29.44 -21.48
N LYS A 264 -12.73 29.91 -21.35
CA LYS A 264 -13.35 30.76 -22.36
C LYS A 264 -12.62 32.09 -22.47
N ALA A 265 -12.39 32.55 -23.69
CA ALA A 265 -11.82 33.85 -23.96
C ALA A 265 -12.77 34.96 -23.47
N PRO A 266 -12.29 35.86 -22.59
CA PRO A 266 -13.06 37.03 -22.16
C PRO A 266 -13.55 37.85 -23.35
N THR A 267 -14.82 38.23 -23.32
CA THR A 267 -15.44 39.10 -24.32
C THR A 267 -14.86 40.51 -24.34
N THR A 268 -14.13 40.92 -23.29
CA THR A 268 -13.58 42.26 -23.08
C THR A 268 -12.04 42.35 -23.15
N LEU A 269 -11.32 41.23 -23.35
CA LEU A 269 -9.87 41.28 -23.49
C LEU A 269 -9.49 41.97 -24.81
N ASP A 270 -8.53 42.88 -24.71
CA ASP A 270 -7.99 43.69 -25.80
C ASP A 270 -7.84 42.89 -27.10
N VAL A 271 -8.60 43.30 -28.10
CA VAL A 271 -8.55 42.85 -29.51
C VAL A 271 -7.10 42.69 -29.97
N LYS A 272 -6.20 43.56 -29.48
CA LYS A 272 -4.76 43.56 -29.77
C LYS A 272 -4.01 42.26 -29.45
N SER A 273 -4.41 41.48 -28.44
CA SER A 273 -3.66 40.27 -28.06
C SER A 273 -3.93 39.07 -28.97
N PHE A 274 -5.10 39.04 -29.63
CA PHE A 274 -5.49 37.97 -30.55
C PHE A 274 -5.46 38.39 -32.02
N SER A 275 -5.38 39.69 -32.33
CA SER A 275 -5.29 40.19 -33.72
C SER A 275 -4.16 39.56 -34.52
N GLN A 276 -3.01 39.27 -33.87
CA GLN A 276 -1.88 38.61 -34.52
C GLN A 276 -2.21 37.17 -34.96
N TYR A 277 -3.08 36.49 -34.22
CA TYR A 277 -3.50 35.13 -34.52
C TYR A 277 -4.64 35.08 -35.55
N GLU A 278 -5.50 36.10 -35.56
CA GLU A 278 -6.64 36.18 -36.49
C GLU A 278 -6.18 36.19 -37.95
N ALA A 279 -5.13 36.94 -38.26
CA ALA A 279 -4.59 37.00 -39.62
C ALA A 279 -4.09 35.62 -40.10
N VAL A 280 -3.34 34.90 -39.25
CA VAL A 280 -2.81 33.56 -39.57
C VAL A 280 -3.94 32.54 -39.65
N PHE A 281 -4.91 32.60 -38.73
CA PHE A 281 -6.08 31.72 -38.74
C PHE A 281 -6.86 31.87 -40.05
N LEU A 282 -7.17 33.10 -40.46
CA LEU A 282 -7.93 33.35 -41.68
C LEU A 282 -7.18 32.99 -42.96
N GLN A 283 -5.84 32.97 -42.94
CA GLN A 283 -5.04 32.49 -44.07
C GLN A 283 -5.15 30.97 -44.27
N LEU A 284 -5.34 30.21 -43.19
CA LEU A 284 -5.44 28.75 -43.20
C LEU A 284 -6.90 28.26 -43.21
N ALA A 285 -7.86 29.13 -42.90
CA ALA A 285 -9.25 28.79 -42.82
C ALA A 285 -9.89 28.57 -44.20
N ASP A 286 -10.90 27.71 -44.24
CA ASP A 286 -11.70 27.46 -45.43
C ASP A 286 -12.71 28.59 -45.74
N GLU A 287 -13.55 28.38 -46.75
CA GLU A 287 -14.63 29.31 -47.15
C GLU A 287 -15.61 29.63 -46.01
N HIS A 288 -15.72 28.73 -45.02
CA HIS A 288 -16.56 28.90 -43.84
C HIS A 288 -15.84 29.56 -42.67
N ARG A 289 -14.59 29.98 -42.86
CA ARG A 289 -13.72 30.56 -41.81
C ARG A 289 -13.50 29.58 -40.66
N THR A 290 -13.30 28.31 -40.99
CA THR A 290 -13.02 27.24 -40.03
C THR A 290 -11.76 26.46 -40.38
N VAL A 291 -11.12 25.90 -39.35
CA VAL A 291 -9.91 25.07 -39.49
C VAL A 291 -10.14 23.64 -39.01
N ASN A 292 -9.64 22.65 -39.74
CA ASN A 292 -9.61 21.25 -39.32
C ASN A 292 -8.30 20.92 -38.57
N ALA A 293 -8.09 19.64 -38.22
CA ALA A 293 -6.93 19.22 -37.44
C ALA A 293 -5.57 19.45 -38.14
N PHE A 294 -5.52 19.40 -39.49
CA PHE A 294 -4.29 19.64 -40.25
C PHE A 294 -3.92 21.11 -40.26
N GLU A 295 -4.89 21.97 -40.59
CA GLU A 295 -4.75 23.42 -40.57
C GLU A 295 -4.47 23.93 -39.15
N LEU A 296 -5.05 23.30 -38.12
CA LEU A 296 -4.76 23.58 -36.72
C LEU A 296 -3.30 23.28 -36.36
N GLN A 297 -2.71 22.20 -36.89
CA GLN A 297 -1.30 21.88 -36.64
C GLN A 297 -0.39 22.97 -37.21
N GLU A 298 -0.62 23.40 -38.44
CA GLU A 298 0.13 24.49 -39.09
C GLU A 298 -0.06 25.80 -38.33
N LEU A 299 -1.28 26.09 -37.90
CA LEU A 299 -1.60 27.27 -37.10
C LEU A 299 -0.84 27.28 -35.76
N LEU A 300 -0.82 26.15 -35.05
CA LEU A 300 -0.09 26.02 -33.79
C LEU A 300 1.44 26.12 -34.00
N ASP A 301 1.97 25.58 -35.09
CA ASP A 301 3.38 25.73 -35.44
C ASP A 301 3.79 27.20 -35.65
N ALA A 302 2.91 28.01 -36.24
CA ALA A 302 3.11 29.45 -36.38
C ALA A 302 2.94 30.23 -35.07
N CYS A 303 2.04 29.79 -34.18
CA CYS A 303 1.61 30.58 -33.02
C CYS A 303 2.32 30.24 -31.69
N LEU A 304 2.89 29.05 -31.56
CA LEU A 304 3.51 28.58 -30.31
C LEU A 304 4.94 29.13 -30.14
N PRO A 305 5.36 29.40 -28.88
CA PRO A 305 6.52 30.26 -28.62
C PRO A 305 7.90 29.59 -28.76
N ASN A 306 7.98 28.26 -28.80
CA ASN A 306 9.25 27.54 -28.94
C ASN A 306 9.07 26.15 -29.56
N ASP A 307 10.15 25.62 -30.15
CA ASP A 307 10.16 24.35 -30.88
C ASP A 307 9.81 23.13 -30.03
N TYR A 308 10.12 23.16 -28.73
CA TYR A 308 9.72 22.09 -27.83
C TYR A 308 8.19 21.98 -27.72
N ILE A 309 7.51 23.10 -27.46
CA ILE A 309 6.03 23.12 -27.37
C ILE A 309 5.40 22.84 -28.73
N LYS A 310 5.98 23.34 -29.83
CA LYS A 310 5.54 23.01 -31.19
C LYS A 310 5.59 21.50 -31.46
N SER A 311 6.65 20.82 -31.03
CA SER A 311 6.78 19.37 -31.18
C SER A 311 5.69 18.57 -30.46
N CYS A 312 5.08 19.14 -29.41
CA CYS A 312 3.96 18.53 -28.70
C CYS A 312 2.63 18.65 -29.45
N ALA A 313 2.48 19.60 -30.38
CA ALA A 313 1.28 19.78 -31.20
C ALA A 313 1.24 18.76 -32.37
N CYS A 314 1.38 17.48 -32.05
CA CYS A 314 1.28 16.41 -33.05
C CYS A 314 -0.15 16.28 -33.57
N MET A 315 -0.31 15.56 -34.69
CA MET A 315 -1.61 15.41 -35.35
C MET A 315 -2.68 14.83 -34.42
N GLU A 316 -2.30 13.90 -33.53
CA GLU A 316 -3.24 13.31 -32.59
C GLU A 316 -3.71 14.33 -31.54
N VAL A 317 -2.80 15.15 -31.01
CA VAL A 317 -3.18 16.25 -30.11
C VAL A 317 -4.12 17.22 -30.81
N CYS A 318 -3.85 17.58 -32.07
CA CYS A 318 -4.71 18.47 -32.84
C CYS A 318 -6.11 17.87 -33.05
N ARG A 319 -6.22 16.56 -33.34
CA ARG A 319 -7.51 15.87 -33.44
C ARG A 319 -8.28 15.90 -32.11
N GLN A 320 -7.61 15.62 -30.99
CA GLN A 320 -8.25 15.66 -29.67
C GLN A 320 -8.73 17.07 -29.30
N VAL A 321 -7.96 18.10 -29.66
CA VAL A 321 -8.35 19.50 -29.48
C VAL A 321 -9.59 19.85 -30.30
N VAL A 322 -9.62 19.47 -31.59
CA VAL A 322 -10.80 19.67 -32.44
C VAL A 322 -12.02 18.97 -31.85
N LEU A 323 -11.88 17.69 -31.47
CA LEU A 323 -12.95 16.90 -30.85
C LEU A 323 -13.47 17.52 -29.54
N THR A 324 -12.58 18.15 -28.76
CA THR A 324 -12.94 18.75 -27.46
C THR A 324 -13.63 20.10 -27.60
N LEU A 325 -13.23 20.92 -28.58
CA LEU A 325 -13.70 22.30 -28.72
C LEU A 325 -14.83 22.47 -29.75
N ASP A 326 -14.98 21.54 -30.69
CA ASP A 326 -16.04 21.61 -31.70
C ASP A 326 -17.40 21.23 -31.12
N SER A 327 -18.12 22.25 -30.67
CA SER A 327 -19.50 22.13 -30.20
C SER A 327 -20.52 21.75 -31.28
N SER A 328 -20.16 21.83 -32.57
CA SER A 328 -21.06 21.60 -33.70
C SER A 328 -20.94 20.21 -34.32
N GLY A 329 -19.90 19.44 -33.96
CA GLY A 329 -19.65 18.10 -34.52
C GLY A 329 -19.26 18.10 -36.00
N SER A 330 -18.75 19.23 -36.51
CA SER A 330 -18.28 19.43 -37.88
C SER A 330 -16.87 18.85 -38.14
N GLY A 331 -16.11 18.54 -37.08
CA GLY A 331 -14.69 18.23 -37.14
C GLY A 331 -13.82 19.45 -37.44
N ARG A 332 -14.34 20.67 -37.21
CA ARG A 332 -13.65 21.94 -37.51
C ARG A 332 -13.87 22.96 -36.41
N LEU A 333 -12.92 23.89 -36.27
CA LEU A 333 -12.92 24.94 -35.25
C LEU A 333 -13.15 26.31 -35.86
N LYS A 334 -13.95 27.14 -35.17
CA LYS A 334 -14.11 28.56 -35.47
C LYS A 334 -13.01 29.36 -34.77
N PHE A 335 -12.84 30.61 -35.19
CA PHE A 335 -11.87 31.50 -34.54
C PHE A 335 -12.19 31.74 -33.04
N SER A 336 -13.47 31.70 -32.65
CA SER A 336 -13.87 31.73 -31.23
C SER A 336 -13.28 30.57 -30.43
N ASP A 337 -13.33 29.36 -30.99
CA ASP A 337 -12.90 28.13 -30.35
C ASP A 337 -11.38 28.11 -30.24
N PHE A 338 -10.69 28.63 -31.27
CA PHE A 338 -9.25 28.84 -31.24
C PHE A 338 -8.81 29.85 -30.18
N LYS A 339 -9.57 30.93 -29.95
CA LYS A 339 -9.27 31.87 -28.84
C LYS A 339 -9.40 31.18 -27.48
N ASP A 340 -10.42 30.35 -27.29
CA ASP A 340 -10.61 29.56 -26.07
C ASP A 340 -9.42 28.59 -25.85
N LEU A 341 -8.94 27.95 -26.91
CA LEU A 341 -7.73 27.12 -26.88
C LEU A 341 -6.50 27.91 -26.40
N MET A 342 -6.24 29.07 -27.00
CA MET A 342 -5.06 29.87 -26.67
C MET A 342 -5.08 30.41 -25.24
N CYS A 343 -6.26 30.80 -24.73
CA CYS A 343 -6.46 31.12 -23.31
C CYS A 343 -6.17 29.92 -22.41
N SER A 344 -6.72 28.75 -22.78
CA SER A 344 -6.53 27.52 -22.02
C SER A 344 -5.06 27.10 -21.97
N LEU A 345 -4.35 27.12 -23.11
CA LEU A 345 -2.92 26.82 -23.19
C LEU A 345 -2.09 27.74 -22.28
N LYS A 346 -2.38 29.05 -22.27
CA LYS A 346 -1.68 30.00 -21.40
C LYS A 346 -1.93 29.73 -19.91
N TYR A 347 -3.16 29.37 -19.55
CA TYR A 347 -3.52 28.97 -18.19
C TYR A 347 -2.79 27.68 -17.78
N TRP A 348 -2.84 26.63 -18.61
CA TRP A 348 -2.18 25.35 -18.36
C TRP A 348 -0.66 25.48 -18.26
N GLN A 349 -0.05 26.30 -19.12
CA GLN A 349 1.39 26.61 -19.03
C GLN A 349 1.76 27.30 -17.72
N THR A 350 0.89 28.16 -17.19
CA THR A 350 1.12 28.85 -15.92
C THR A 350 1.07 27.86 -14.75
N ALA A 351 0.04 27.02 -14.70
CA ALA A 351 -0.07 25.96 -13.69
C ALA A 351 1.13 24.99 -13.77
N PHE A 352 1.53 24.57 -14.97
CA PHE A 352 2.73 23.74 -15.16
C PHE A 352 3.99 24.41 -14.60
N LYS A 353 4.18 25.71 -14.84
CA LYS A 353 5.30 26.49 -14.27
C LYS A 353 5.25 26.57 -12.75
N ASN A 354 4.06 26.71 -12.16
CA ASN A 354 3.90 26.75 -10.70
C ASN A 354 4.37 25.44 -10.02
N HIS A 355 4.22 24.31 -10.72
CA HIS A 355 4.57 22.99 -10.19
C HIS A 355 5.95 22.47 -10.64
N THR A 356 6.66 23.15 -11.54
CA THR A 356 8.02 22.79 -11.95
C THR A 356 9.06 23.64 -11.20
N LYS A 357 10.06 23.00 -10.57
CA LYS A 357 11.24 23.74 -10.05
C LYS A 357 12.16 24.06 -11.23
N GLU A 358 12.72 25.27 -11.22
CA GLU A 358 13.42 26.00 -12.28
C GLU A 358 14.13 25.21 -13.42
N LYS A 359 14.03 25.79 -14.62
CA LYS A 359 14.81 25.61 -15.86
C LYS A 359 14.68 24.31 -16.67
N THR A 360 14.16 23.21 -16.13
CA THR A 360 14.17 21.94 -16.88
C THR A 360 12.95 21.70 -17.76
N GLY A 361 11.85 22.43 -17.55
CA GLY A 361 10.60 22.21 -18.31
C GLY A 361 9.96 20.83 -18.09
N ILE A 362 10.35 20.10 -17.04
CA ILE A 362 9.88 18.74 -16.75
C ILE A 362 9.08 18.74 -15.44
N LEU A 363 7.83 18.27 -15.52
CA LEU A 363 6.98 18.01 -14.36
C LEU A 363 7.25 16.60 -13.83
N LYS A 364 7.67 16.51 -12.57
CA LYS A 364 7.81 15.22 -11.89
C LYS A 364 6.43 14.61 -11.66
N ALA A 365 6.29 13.31 -11.91
CA ALA A 365 5.04 12.57 -11.71
C ALA A 365 4.43 12.77 -10.31
N GLU A 366 5.27 12.85 -9.27
CA GLU A 366 4.87 13.12 -7.87
C GLU A 366 4.07 14.43 -7.70
N ARG A 367 4.23 15.38 -8.62
CA ARG A 367 3.58 16.69 -8.63
C ARG A 367 2.44 16.77 -9.63
N LEU A 368 2.21 15.72 -10.42
CA LEU A 368 1.16 15.69 -11.42
C LEU A 368 -0.22 15.88 -10.75
N ARG A 369 -0.47 15.18 -9.65
CA ARG A 369 -1.72 15.31 -8.88
C ARG A 369 -1.99 16.75 -8.48
N ASP A 370 -1.00 17.40 -7.86
CA ASP A 370 -1.14 18.79 -7.41
C ASP A 370 -1.38 19.74 -8.61
N SER A 371 -0.68 19.50 -9.72
CA SER A 371 -0.88 20.30 -10.94
C SER A 371 -2.26 20.12 -11.57
N LEU A 372 -2.81 18.89 -11.57
CA LEU A 372 -4.14 18.61 -12.10
C LEU A 372 -5.24 19.24 -11.24
N LEU A 373 -5.04 19.27 -9.91
CA LEU A 373 -5.93 19.96 -8.97
C LEU A 373 -5.95 21.48 -9.16
N GLU A 374 -4.82 22.10 -9.54
CA GLU A 374 -4.79 23.54 -9.87
C GLU A 374 -5.63 23.83 -11.12
N VAL A 375 -5.56 22.96 -12.13
CA VAL A 375 -6.17 23.22 -13.43
C VAL A 375 -7.64 22.79 -13.48
N VAL A 376 -8.00 21.56 -13.12
CA VAL A 376 -9.31 21.00 -13.52
C VAL A 376 -9.90 19.90 -12.61
N VAL A 377 -9.12 18.87 -12.23
CA VAL A 377 -9.70 17.56 -11.86
C VAL A 377 -9.21 17.06 -10.51
N GLU A 378 -10.15 16.65 -9.64
CA GLU A 378 -9.85 15.63 -8.63
C GLU A 378 -9.77 14.29 -9.33
N VAL A 379 -8.57 13.72 -9.41
CA VAL A 379 -8.33 12.42 -10.04
C VAL A 379 -8.21 11.33 -8.98
N ILE A 380 -8.84 10.18 -9.25
CA ILE A 380 -8.64 8.95 -8.47
C ILE A 380 -7.24 8.40 -8.70
N PHE A 381 -6.80 7.58 -7.76
CA PHE A 381 -5.53 6.88 -7.81
C PHE A 381 -5.31 6.11 -9.13
N ASP A 382 -6.31 5.36 -9.61
CA ASP A 382 -6.21 4.54 -10.83
C ASP A 382 -6.06 5.37 -12.13
N MET A 383 -6.60 6.60 -12.15
CA MET A 383 -6.42 7.52 -13.29
C MET A 383 -4.99 8.03 -13.35
N LEU A 384 -4.39 8.37 -12.20
CA LEU A 384 -3.00 8.81 -12.14
C LEU A 384 -2.03 7.71 -12.59
N ILE A 385 -2.33 6.45 -12.27
CA ILE A 385 -1.56 5.30 -12.77
C ILE A 385 -1.57 5.27 -14.30
N SER A 386 -2.75 5.35 -14.90
CA SER A 386 -2.91 5.32 -16.36
C SER A 386 -2.18 6.48 -17.07
N VAL A 387 -2.07 7.64 -16.42
CA VAL A 387 -1.39 8.82 -16.98
C VAL A 387 0.13 8.78 -16.76
N CYS A 388 0.59 8.27 -15.63
CA CYS A 388 2.03 8.25 -15.28
C CYS A 388 2.78 7.04 -15.86
N VAL A 389 2.09 5.95 -16.17
CA VAL A 389 2.71 4.78 -16.80
C VAL A 389 2.72 4.99 -18.31
N PRO A 390 3.87 5.10 -18.98
CA PRO A 390 3.90 5.02 -20.44
C PRO A 390 3.31 3.67 -20.81
N HIS A 391 2.26 3.67 -21.64
CA HIS A 391 1.71 2.46 -22.23
C HIS A 391 2.86 1.68 -22.88
N SER A 392 3.41 0.73 -22.13
CA SER A 392 4.20 -0.36 -22.67
C SER A 392 3.14 -1.29 -23.25
N LEU A 393 2.67 -0.93 -24.45
CA LEU A 393 1.92 -1.83 -25.30
C LEU A 393 2.82 -3.04 -25.53
N VAL A 394 2.38 -4.19 -25.02
CA VAL A 394 2.78 -5.51 -25.55
C VAL A 394 2.12 -5.68 -26.91
#